data_AF-A0AAV5XMQ8-F1
#
_entry.id   AF-A0AAV5XMQ8-F1
#
_cell.length_a   1.000
_cell.length_b   1.000
_cell.length_c   1.000
_cell.angle_alpha   90.00
_cell.angle_beta   90.00
_cell.angle_gamma   90.00
#
_symmetry.space_group_name_H-M   'P 1'
#
loop_
_entity.id
_entity.type
_entity.pdbx_description
1 polymer ?
#
loop_
_entity_poly.entity_id
_entity_poly.type
_entity_poly.pdbx_seq_one_letter_code
_entity_poly.pdbx_strand_id
1 'polypeptide(L)' 'MAVIHPVAREKAPDDVKAVYDNLSKTFGLVPKIFGVMAHRPGALKNLLALYGAVMNEGTVEAKYKELAYLKTSLVNGCEY' A
#
# COMPACT_ATOMS: atom_id res chain seq x y z
N MET A 1 12.55 -16.46 8.95
CA MET A 1 11.58 -15.38 9.26
C MET A 1 10.18 -15.87 8.91
N ALA A 2 9.18 -15.59 9.75
CA ALA A 2 7.79 -15.91 9.42
C ALA A 2 7.31 -14.96 8.31
N VAL A 3 6.86 -15.50 7.19
CA VAL A 3 6.34 -14.72 6.06
C VAL A 3 4.82 -14.70 6.15
N ILE A 4 4.24 -13.51 6.28
CA ILE A 4 2.78 -13.34 6.22
C ILE A 4 2.38 -13.24 4.75
N HIS A 5 1.56 -14.17 4.29
CA HIS A 5 1.07 -14.16 2.92
C HIS A 5 -0.03 -13.11 2.72
N PRO A 6 -0.05 -12.40 1.58
CA PRO A 6 -1.14 -11.50 1.22
C PRO A 6 -2.49 -12.21 1.19
N VAL A 7 -3.55 -11.52 1.63
CA VAL A 7 -4.93 -12.00 1.49
C VAL A 7 -5.34 -11.93 0.03
N ALA A 8 -5.65 -13.09 -0.55
CA ALA A 8 -6.18 -13.19 -1.91
C ALA A 8 -7.55 -12.49 -2.01
N ARG A 9 -7.85 -11.89 -3.17
CA ARG A 9 -9.10 -11.12 -3.40
C ARG A 9 -10.35 -11.96 -3.13
N GLU A 10 -10.30 -13.25 -3.43
CA GLU A 10 -11.41 -14.19 -3.27
C GLU A 10 -11.74 -14.46 -1.80
N LYS A 11 -10.73 -14.37 -0.92
CA LYS A 11 -10.83 -14.61 0.52
C LYS A 11 -11.02 -13.32 1.32
N ALA A 12 -10.94 -12.17 0.67
CA ALA A 12 -11.11 -10.88 1.31
C ALA A 12 -12.59 -10.61 1.60
N PRO A 13 -12.93 -9.93 2.71
CA PRO A 13 -14.27 -9.42 2.93
C PRO A 13 -14.63 -8.34 1.88
N ASP A 14 -15.92 -8.09 1.67
CA ASP A 14 -16.40 -7.30 0.54
C ASP A 14 -15.94 -5.83 0.56
N ASP A 15 -15.72 -5.28 1.77
CA ASP A 15 -15.12 -3.97 1.98
C ASP A 15 -13.68 -3.89 1.44
N VAL A 16 -12.88 -4.94 1.63
CA VAL A 16 -11.52 -5.03 1.12
C VAL A 16 -11.50 -5.32 -0.38
N LYS A 17 -12.47 -6.09 -0.91
CA LYS A 17 -12.56 -6.33 -2.37
C LYS A 17 -12.73 -5.02 -3.13
N ALA A 18 -13.59 -4.12 -2.66
CA ALA A 18 -13.75 -2.80 -3.26
C ALA A 18 -12.46 -1.98 -3.23
N VAL A 19 -11.69 -2.09 -2.14
CA VAL A 19 -10.37 -1.46 -2.02
C VAL A 19 -9.38 -2.04 -3.03
N TYR A 20 -9.34 -3.37 -3.19
CA TYR A 20 -8.47 -4.03 -4.17
C TYR A 20 -8.80 -3.65 -5.61
N ASP A 21 -10.09 -3.52 -5.94
CA ASP A 21 -10.52 -3.10 -7.26
C ASP A 21 -10.07 -1.66 -7.56
N ASN A 22 -10.09 -0.78 -6.55
CA ASN A 22 -9.56 0.57 -6.69
C ASN A 22 -8.03 0.56 -6.84
N LEU A 23 -7.33 -0.19 -6.01
CA LEU A 23 -5.87 -0.35 -6.10
C LEU A 23 -5.43 -0.89 -7.45
N SER A 24 -6.13 -1.90 -7.98
CA SER A 24 -5.84 -2.47 -9.30
C SER A 24 -6.07 -1.46 -10.43
N LYS A 25 -7.02 -0.53 -10.29
CA LYS A 25 -7.22 0.55 -11.27
C LYS A 25 -6.12 1.61 -11.19
N THR A 26 -5.67 1.96 -9.98
CA THR A 26 -4.64 2.99 -9.79
C THR A 26 -3.24 2.50 -10.15
N PHE A 27 -2.89 1.28 -9.76
CA PHE A 27 -1.53 0.74 -9.88
C PHE A 27 -1.39 -0.36 -10.94
N GLY A 28 -2.48 -0.79 -11.59
CA GLY A 28 -2.50 -1.91 -12.52
C GLY A 28 -2.45 -3.30 -11.86
N LEU A 29 -2.04 -3.35 -10.59
CA LEU A 29 -1.99 -4.54 -9.74
C LEU A 29 -2.23 -4.15 -8.28
N VAL A 30 -2.41 -5.13 -7.39
CA VAL A 30 -2.46 -4.89 -5.94
C VAL A 30 -1.06 -5.13 -5.34
N PRO A 31 -0.34 -4.08 -4.89
CA PRO A 31 0.94 -4.26 -4.21
C PRO A 31 0.82 -5.21 -3.01
N LYS A 32 1.80 -6.11 -2.81
CA LYS A 32 1.68 -7.17 -1.79
C LYS A 32 1.56 -6.60 -0.37
N ILE A 33 2.14 -5.42 -0.09
CA ILE A 33 2.00 -4.74 1.21
C ILE A 33 0.54 -4.48 1.56
N PHE A 34 -0.28 -4.01 0.62
CA PHE A 34 -1.71 -3.80 0.87
C PHE A 34 -2.44 -5.13 1.04
N GLY A 35 -2.00 -6.16 0.32
CA GLY A 35 -2.53 -7.51 0.49
C GLY A 35 -2.19 -8.14 1.85
N VAL A 36 -1.03 -7.82 2.43
CA VAL A 36 -0.70 -8.22 3.81
C VAL A 36 -1.52 -7.40 4.82
N MET A 37 -1.68 -6.10 4.59
CA MET A 37 -2.48 -5.24 5.47
C MET A 37 -3.97 -5.59 5.46
N ALA A 38 -4.47 -6.25 4.41
CA ALA A 38 -5.84 -6.75 4.33
C ALA A 38 -6.21 -7.79 5.41
N HIS A 39 -5.24 -8.39 6.10
CA HIS A 39 -5.50 -9.17 7.33
C HIS A 39 -6.18 -8.31 8.41
N ARG A 40 -6.05 -6.97 8.35
CA ARG A 40 -6.67 -5.99 9.22
C ARG A 40 -7.32 -4.86 8.38
N PRO A 41 -8.56 -5.05 7.89
CA PRO A 41 -9.22 -4.12 6.96
C PRO A 41 -9.26 -2.65 7.42
N GLY A 42 -9.54 -2.41 8.71
CA GLY A 42 -9.55 -1.06 9.28
C GLY A 42 -8.19 -0.37 9.21
N ALA A 43 -7.09 -1.12 9.41
CA ALA A 43 -5.74 -0.59 9.28
C ALA A 43 -5.39 -0.29 7.82
N LEU A 44 -5.76 -1.19 6.89
CA LEU A 44 -5.57 -0.97 5.45
C LEU A 44 -6.28 0.31 4.99
N LYS A 45 -7.54 0.51 5.38
CA LYS A 45 -8.32 1.70 5.01
C LYS A 45 -7.63 3.00 5.46
N ASN A 46 -7.19 3.06 6.71
CA ASN A 46 -6.53 4.25 7.25
C ASN A 46 -5.15 4.48 6.60
N LEU A 47 -4.41 3.40 6.35
CA LEU A 47 -3.11 3.48 5.67
C LEU A 47 -3.24 4.03 4.25
N LEU A 48 -4.25 3.60 3.49
CA LEU A 48 -4.46 4.09 2.12
C LEU A 48 -4.83 5.57 2.07
N ALA A 49 -5.67 6.02 3.00
CA ALA A 49 -5.99 7.44 3.13
C ALA A 49 -4.72 8.26 3.44
N LEU A 50 -3.90 7.81 4.37
CA LEU A 50 -2.62 8.45 4.69
C LEU A 50 -1.66 8.44 3.49
N TYR A 51 -1.51 7.30 2.83
CA TYR A 51 -0.64 7.15 1.67
C TYR A 51 -1.05 8.09 0.54
N GLY A 52 -2.35 8.16 0.24
CA GLY A 52 -2.89 9.08 -0.77
C GLY A 52 -2.60 10.54 -0.44
N ALA A 53 -2.87 10.96 0.80
CA ALA A 53 -2.61 12.32 1.24
C ALA A 53 -1.11 12.68 1.14
N VAL A 54 -0.22 11.77 1.54
CA VAL A 54 1.23 12.01 1.49
C VAL A 54 1.74 12.02 0.05
N MET A 55 1.35 11.04 -0.78
CA MET A 55 1.93 10.86 -2.12
C MET A 55 1.29 11.77 -3.17
N ASN A 56 -0.01 12.03 -3.10
CA ASN A 56 -0.74 12.72 -4.17
C ASN A 56 -0.97 14.22 -3.92
N GLU A 57 -0.90 14.69 -2.67
CA GLU A 57 -1.22 16.08 -2.32
C GLU A 57 0.00 16.91 -1.94
N GLY A 58 -0.14 18.24 -1.84
CA GLY A 58 0.95 19.13 -1.42
C GLY A 58 1.82 19.66 -2.56
N THR A 59 2.92 20.32 -2.20
CA THR A 59 3.74 21.13 -3.12
C THR A 59 4.98 20.42 -3.67
N VAL A 60 5.37 19.29 -3.06
CA VAL A 60 6.53 18.51 -3.49
C VAL A 60 6.13 17.66 -4.69
N GLU A 61 6.91 17.73 -5.78
CA GLU A 61 6.69 16.90 -6.97
C GLU A 61 6.79 15.39 -6.64
N ALA A 62 5.98 14.58 -7.31
CA ALA A 62 5.90 13.13 -7.07
C ALA A 62 7.27 12.41 -7.09
N LYS A 63 8.14 12.77 -8.04
CA LYS A 63 9.49 12.19 -8.17
C LYS A 63 10.36 12.36 -6.91
N TYR A 64 10.22 13.47 -6.19
CA TYR A 64 10.99 13.73 -4.98
C TYR A 64 10.41 12.99 -3.76
N LYS A 65 9.09 12.78 -3.74
CA LYS A 65 8.46 11.93 -2.72
C LYS A 65 8.91 10.49 -2.85
N GLU A 66 8.92 9.96 -4.07
CA GLU A 66 9.45 8.62 -4.36
C GLU A 66 10.94 8.49 -4.00
N LEU A 67 11.75 9.51 -4.32
CA LEU A 67 13.16 9.53 -3.92
C LEU A 67 13.32 9.48 -2.39
N ALA A 68 12.54 10.26 -1.64
CA ALA A 68 12.57 10.25 -0.18
C ALA A 68 12.12 8.88 0.36
N TYR A 69 11.08 8.29 -0.23
CA TYR A 69 10.57 6.97 0.12
C TYR A 69 11.65 5.88 -0.07
N LEU A 70 12.26 5.83 -1.26
CA LEU A 70 13.34 4.90 -1.58
C LEU A 70 14.56 5.09 -0.69
N LYS A 71 15.01 6.34 -0.49
CA LYS A 71 16.18 6.63 0.33
C LYS A 71 15.96 6.20 1.79
N THR A 72 14.76 6.41 2.32
CA THR A 72 14.40 5.98 3.67
C THR A 72 14.43 4.45 3.79
N SER A 73 13.89 3.73 2.80
CA SER A 73 13.96 2.26 2.76
C SER A 73 15.41 1.75 2.76
N LEU A 74 16.29 2.37 1.98
CA LEU A 74 17.71 2.01 1.93
C LEU A 74 18.42 2.26 3.27
N VAL A 75 18.14 3.38 3.94
CA VAL A 75 18.69 3.67 5.27
C VAL A 75 18.24 2.65 6.31
N ASN A 76 17.00 2.16 6.18
CA ASN A 76 16.42 1.17 7.10
C ASN A 76 16.75 -0.29 6.72
N GLY A 77 17.47 -0.54 5.62
CA GLY A 77 17.72 -1.90 5.13
C GLY A 77 16.44 -2.66 4.75
N CYS A 78 15.40 -1.94 4.30
CA CYS A 78 14.13 -2.53 3.89
C CYS A 78 14.22 -2.99 2.42
N GLU A 79 14.38 -4.30 2.21
CA GLU A 79 14.61 -4.91 0.89
C GLU A 79 13.33 -5.39 0.16
N TYR A 80 12.16 -5.26 0.80
CA TYR A 80 10.88 -5.61 0.19
C TYR A 80 10.59 -4.75 -1.05
#